data_AF-A0A352NX13-F1
#
_entry.id   AF-A0A352NX13-F1
#
_cell.length_a   1.000
_cell.length_b   1.000
_cell.length_c   1.000
_cell.angle_alpha   90.00
_cell.angle_beta   90.00
_cell.angle_gamma   90.00
#
_symmetry.space_group_name_H-M   'P 1'
#
loop_
_entity.id
_entity.type
_entity.pdbx_description
1 polymer ?
#
loop_
_entity_poly.entity_id
_entity_poly.type
_entity_poly.pdbx_seq_one_letter_code
_entity_poly.pdbx_strand_id
1 'polypeptide(L)'
;MSQGLISLFIPIVVIILAMITKEIISALVVGILAGGIFLANGNIINGCIIAVEHLVKSAAGEESIYIIMFLFIFGAFGEIMKLSGGIKGFSEIASKYVKTEKGALGSVWLVSIFTFIDCCFHAISSGTIGKVLIEKTKGSRDKLAVIVNITSCLLIILIPFGTTYVGYIVGVINS
;
A
#
# COMPACT_ATOMS: atom_id res chain seq x y z
N MET A 1 -26.14 -3.51 -22.09
CA MET A 1 -25.74 -4.81 -21.49
C MET A 1 -24.38 -5.34 -21.95
N SER A 2 -23.78 -4.88 -23.06
CA SER A 2 -22.46 -5.37 -23.53
C SER A 2 -21.22 -4.72 -22.86
N GLN A 3 -21.34 -3.50 -22.31
CA GLN A 3 -20.18 -2.78 -21.76
C GLN A 3 -19.66 -3.30 -20.41
N GLY A 4 -20.47 -4.03 -19.64
CA GLY A 4 -20.07 -4.56 -18.33
C GLY A 4 -19.01 -5.66 -18.43
N LEU A 5 -19.16 -6.60 -19.37
CA LEU A 5 -18.14 -7.66 -19.59
C LEU A 5 -16.81 -7.09 -20.09
N ILE A 6 -16.88 -6.05 -20.94
CA ILE A 6 -15.69 -5.43 -21.52
C ILE A 6 -14.96 -4.55 -20.48
N SER A 7 -15.71 -3.90 -19.58
CA SER A 7 -15.15 -3.15 -18.45
C SER A 7 -14.34 -4.04 -17.50
N LEU A 8 -14.69 -5.32 -17.37
CA LEU A 8 -13.93 -6.30 -16.56
C LEU A 8 -12.74 -6.89 -17.33
N PHE A 9 -12.83 -6.98 -18.66
CA PHE A 9 -11.79 -7.57 -19.50
C PHE A 9 -10.47 -6.77 -19.43
N ILE A 10 -10.54 -5.45 -19.50
CA ILE A 10 -9.34 -4.58 -19.48
C ILE A 10 -8.55 -4.72 -18.16
N PRO A 11 -9.17 -4.61 -16.96
CA PRO A 11 -8.48 -4.87 -15.70
C PRO A 11 -7.87 -6.26 -15.59
N ILE A 12 -8.56 -7.31 -16.07
CA ILE A 12 -8.03 -8.68 -16.04
C ILE A 12 -6.77 -8.78 -16.90
N VAL A 13 -6.79 -8.23 -18.10
CA VAL A 13 -5.62 -8.20 -18.99
C VAL A 13 -4.46 -7.44 -18.33
N VAL A 14 -4.73 -6.31 -17.68
CA VAL A 14 -3.73 -5.53 -16.95
C VAL A 14 -3.12 -6.33 -15.81
N ILE A 15 -3.92 -7.04 -15.02
CA ILE A 15 -3.44 -7.86 -13.90
C ILE A 15 -2.54 -8.99 -14.43
N ILE A 16 -2.96 -9.69 -15.48
CA ILE A 16 -2.16 -10.76 -16.09
C ILE A 16 -0.86 -10.20 -16.65
N LEU A 17 -0.92 -9.06 -17.35
CA LEU A 17 0.26 -8.42 -17.90
C LEU A 17 1.22 -8.01 -16.78
N ALA A 18 0.72 -7.40 -15.71
CA ALA A 18 1.52 -7.02 -14.54
C ALA A 18 2.19 -8.22 -13.86
N MET A 19 1.53 -9.38 -13.81
CA MET A 19 2.12 -10.62 -13.29
C MET A 19 3.25 -11.15 -14.17
N ILE A 20 3.12 -11.02 -15.50
CA ILE A 20 4.14 -11.49 -16.47
C ILE A 20 5.32 -10.53 -16.52
N THR A 21 5.06 -9.23 -16.69
CA THR A 21 6.11 -8.20 -16.80
C THR A 21 6.79 -7.93 -15.46
N LYS A 22 6.12 -8.27 -14.34
CA LYS A 22 6.51 -7.87 -12.97
C LYS A 22 6.65 -6.35 -12.82
N GLU A 23 6.02 -5.59 -13.72
CA GLU A 23 6.04 -4.14 -13.76
C GLU A 23 4.59 -3.61 -13.77
N ILE A 24 4.14 -3.16 -12.60
CA ILE A 24 2.78 -2.66 -12.41
C ILE A 24 2.53 -1.39 -13.23
N ILE A 25 3.52 -0.48 -13.25
CA ILE A 25 3.40 0.82 -13.95
C ILE A 25 3.22 0.59 -15.45
N SER A 26 4.09 -0.23 -16.05
CA SER A 26 4.03 -0.58 -17.47
C SER A 26 2.69 -1.21 -17.85
N ALA A 27 2.17 -2.10 -17.01
CA ALA A 27 0.86 -2.73 -17.24
C ALA A 27 -0.31 -1.75 -17.13
N LEU A 28 -0.28 -0.80 -16.19
CA LEU A 28 -1.30 0.25 -16.05
C LEU A 28 -1.35 1.16 -17.29
N VAL A 29 -0.18 1.54 -17.82
CA VAL A 29 -0.07 2.37 -19.03
C VAL A 29 -0.67 1.64 -20.24
N VAL A 30 -0.38 0.36 -20.40
CA VAL A 30 -0.99 -0.45 -21.47
C VAL A 30 -2.51 -0.55 -21.27
N GLY A 31 -2.97 -0.69 -20.02
CA GLY A 31 -4.38 -0.74 -19.67
C GLY A 31 -5.16 0.52 -20.06
N ILE A 32 -4.64 1.71 -19.71
CA ILE A 32 -5.32 2.97 -20.02
C ILE A 32 -5.33 3.26 -21.51
N LEU A 33 -4.25 2.91 -22.23
CA LEU A 33 -4.18 3.02 -23.68
C LEU A 33 -5.16 2.05 -24.35
N ALA A 34 -5.23 0.80 -23.91
CA ALA A 34 -6.19 -0.18 -24.41
C ALA A 34 -7.64 0.27 -24.17
N GLY A 35 -7.92 0.83 -22.98
CA GLY A 35 -9.22 1.43 -22.67
C GLY A 35 -9.58 2.62 -23.56
N GLY A 36 -8.64 3.54 -23.78
CA GLY A 36 -8.84 4.69 -24.66
C GLY A 36 -9.06 4.30 -26.13
N ILE A 37 -8.27 3.37 -26.66
CA ILE A 37 -8.43 2.84 -28.03
C ILE A 37 -9.78 2.14 -28.20
N PHE A 38 -10.23 1.43 -27.17
CA PHE A 38 -11.55 0.81 -27.17
C PHE A 38 -12.68 1.85 -27.23
N LEU A 39 -12.59 2.91 -26.42
CA LEU A 39 -13.55 4.03 -26.44
C LEU A 39 -13.54 4.79 -27.77
N ALA A 40 -12.41 4.81 -28.48
CA ALA A 40 -12.25 5.43 -29.79
C ALA A 40 -12.71 4.55 -30.98
N ASN A 41 -13.44 3.45 -30.74
CA ASN A 41 -13.83 2.46 -31.76
C ASN A 41 -12.65 1.94 -32.60
N GLY A 42 -11.47 1.75 -31.99
CA GLY A 42 -10.29 1.19 -32.65
C GLY A 42 -9.37 2.20 -33.35
N ASN A 43 -9.65 3.50 -33.26
CA ASN A 43 -8.72 4.53 -33.74
C ASN A 43 -7.59 4.72 -32.73
N ILE A 44 -6.36 4.34 -33.12
CA ILE A 44 -5.17 4.38 -32.24
C ILE A 44 -4.81 5.81 -31.84
N ILE A 45 -4.83 6.76 -32.77
CA ILE A 45 -4.44 8.15 -32.51
C ILE A 45 -5.47 8.80 -31.58
N ASN A 46 -6.75 8.65 -31.90
CA ASN A 46 -7.81 9.24 -31.09
C ASN A 46 -7.94 8.54 -29.73
N GLY A 47 -7.66 7.25 -29.67
CA GLY A 47 -7.64 6.47 -28.43
C GLY A 47 -6.53 6.90 -27.46
N CYS A 48 -5.34 7.20 -27.97
CA CYS A 48 -4.26 7.77 -27.15
C CYS A 48 -4.64 9.14 -26.59
N ILE A 49 -5.29 10.00 -27.39
CA ILE A 49 -5.76 11.31 -26.94
C ILE A 49 -6.79 11.16 -25.82
N ILE A 50 -7.79 10.30 -26.03
CA ILE A 50 -8.85 10.01 -25.03
C ILE A 50 -8.25 9.43 -23.74
N ALA A 51 -7.28 8.52 -23.84
CA ALA A 51 -6.60 7.94 -22.68
C ALA A 51 -5.88 9.01 -21.85
N VAL A 52 -5.13 9.91 -22.50
CA VAL A 52 -4.43 11.02 -21.83
C VAL A 52 -5.41 12.02 -21.25
N GLU A 53 -6.46 12.38 -21.98
CA GLU A 53 -7.49 13.32 -21.52
C GLU A 53 -8.21 12.79 -20.28
N HIS A 54 -8.59 11.51 -20.26
CA HIS A 54 -9.16 10.87 -19.08
C HIS A 54 -8.19 10.80 -17.91
N LEU A 55 -6.92 10.48 -18.15
CA LEU A 55 -5.89 10.48 -17.10
C LEU A 55 -5.76 11.87 -16.47
N VAL A 56 -5.63 12.92 -17.30
CA VAL A 56 -5.49 14.31 -16.84
C VAL A 56 -6.75 14.74 -16.09
N LYS A 57 -7.94 14.44 -16.62
CA LYS A 57 -9.21 14.80 -15.99
C LYS A 57 -9.40 14.12 -14.64
N SER A 58 -9.05 12.83 -14.54
CA SER A 58 -9.10 12.09 -13.28
C SER A 58 -8.05 12.57 -12.28
N ALA A 59 -6.85 12.96 -12.72
CA ALA A 59 -5.80 13.45 -11.84
C ALA A 59 -6.02 14.90 -11.37
N ALA A 60 -6.61 15.75 -12.22
CA ALA A 60 -6.84 17.17 -11.95
C ALA A 60 -8.17 17.45 -11.22
N GLY A 61 -8.97 16.43 -10.91
CA GLY A 61 -10.14 16.59 -10.07
C GLY A 61 -9.76 17.08 -8.68
N GLU A 62 -10.52 18.01 -8.11
CA GLU A 62 -10.24 18.59 -6.79
C GLU A 62 -10.06 17.51 -5.72
N GLU A 63 -10.93 16.50 -5.72
CA GLU A 63 -10.87 15.36 -4.79
C GLU A 63 -9.59 14.53 -4.96
N SER A 64 -9.22 14.22 -6.20
CA SER A 64 -7.98 13.51 -6.52
C SER A 64 -6.76 14.27 -6.02
N ILE A 65 -6.75 15.60 -6.16
CA ILE A 65 -5.65 16.45 -5.68
C ILE A 65 -5.56 16.41 -4.15
N TYR A 66 -6.69 16.51 -3.44
CA TYR A 66 -6.71 16.37 -1.97
C TYR A 66 -6.19 15.01 -1.53
N ILE A 67 -6.61 13.94 -2.20
CA ILE A 67 -6.14 12.57 -1.91
C ILE A 67 -4.64 12.44 -2.17
N ILE A 68 -4.14 12.92 -3.32
CA ILE A 68 -2.71 12.86 -3.68
C ILE A 68 -1.89 13.65 -2.67
N MET A 69 -2.31 14.86 -2.32
CA MET A 69 -1.62 15.71 -1.35
C MET A 69 -1.61 15.07 0.05
N PHE A 70 -2.75 14.52 0.48
CA PHE A 70 -2.84 13.77 1.72
C PHE A 70 -1.86 12.58 1.72
N LEU A 71 -1.87 11.76 0.66
CA LEU A 71 -1.00 10.59 0.52
C LEU A 71 0.48 10.97 0.58
N PHE A 72 0.85 12.08 -0.07
CA PHE A 72 2.21 12.57 -0.11
C PHE A 72 2.70 13.04 1.28
N ILE A 73 1.89 13.82 1.99
CA ILE A 73 2.19 14.28 3.35
C ILE A 73 2.28 13.09 4.30
N PHE A 74 1.35 12.14 4.21
CA PHE A 74 1.32 10.97 5.06
C PHE A 74 2.50 10.03 4.81
N GLY A 75 2.87 9.81 3.54
CA GLY A 75 4.05 9.06 3.16
C GLY A 75 5.35 9.73 3.66
N ALA A 76 5.46 11.05 3.51
CA ALA A 76 6.59 11.82 4.02
C ALA A 76 6.68 11.73 5.56
N PHE A 77 5.56 11.83 6.27
CA PHE A 77 5.50 11.65 7.71
C PHE A 77 5.98 10.26 8.14
N GLY A 78 5.54 9.20 7.46
CA GLY A 78 6.00 7.83 7.69
C GLY A 78 7.52 7.68 7.53
N GLU A 79 8.10 8.28 6.49
CA GLU A 79 9.54 8.21 6.22
C GLU A 79 10.37 9.05 7.23
N ILE A 80 9.87 10.21 7.67
CA ILE A 80 10.52 11.01 8.72
C ILE A 80 10.55 10.24 10.04
N MET A 81 9.45 9.57 10.41
CA MET A 81 9.39 8.74 11.61
C MET A 81 10.39 7.58 11.55
N LYS A 82 10.60 7.00 10.36
CA LYS A 82 11.66 6.01 10.14
C LYS A 82 13.07 6.60 10.29
N LEU A 83 13.34 7.74 9.66
CA LEU A 83 14.66 8.38 9.65
C LEU A 83 15.07 8.92 11.03
N SER A 84 14.10 9.38 11.83
CA SER A 84 14.33 9.89 13.19
C SER A 84 14.91 8.85 14.16
N GLY A 85 14.91 7.56 13.81
CA GLY A 85 15.48 6.50 14.65
C GLY A 85 14.68 6.19 15.91
N GLY A 86 13.53 6.83 16.13
CA GLY A 86 12.67 6.60 17.30
C GLY A 86 12.25 5.13 17.45
N ILE A 87 12.00 4.45 16.33
CA ILE A 87 11.69 3.02 16.29
C ILE A 87 12.83 2.16 16.85
N LYS A 88 14.09 2.48 16.52
CA LYS A 88 15.27 1.76 17.04
C LYS A 88 15.43 2.00 18.54
N GLY A 89 15.31 3.25 18.99
CA GLY A 89 15.38 3.58 20.43
C GLY A 89 14.28 2.89 21.25
N PHE A 90 13.05 2.86 20.73
CA PHE A 90 11.94 2.14 21.37
C PHE A 90 12.20 0.63 21.42
N SER A 91 12.80 0.05 20.37
CA SER A 91 13.16 -1.37 20.35
C SER A 91 14.20 -1.75 21.41
N GLU A 92 15.18 -0.88 21.68
CA GLU A 92 16.20 -1.12 22.72
C GLU A 92 15.60 -1.04 24.14
N ILE A 93 14.67 -0.11 24.36
CA ILE A 93 13.95 0.02 25.64
C ILE A 93 13.06 -1.21 25.84
N ALA A 94 12.24 -1.57 24.85
CA ALA A 94 11.36 -2.74 24.90
C ALA A 94 12.16 -4.04 25.10
N SER A 95 13.34 -4.13 24.49
CA SER A 95 14.26 -5.26 24.66
C SER A 95 14.64 -5.49 26.12
N LYS A 96 14.75 -4.44 26.97
CA LYS A 96 15.05 -4.62 28.40
C LYS A 96 13.94 -5.34 29.18
N TYR A 97 12.68 -5.22 28.75
CA TYR A 97 11.52 -5.78 29.44
C TYR A 97 11.10 -7.16 28.93
N VAL A 98 11.39 -7.47 27.66
CA VAL A 98 10.99 -8.74 27.05
C VAL A 98 12.07 -9.81 27.25
N LYS A 99 11.66 -10.96 27.82
CA LYS A 99 12.53 -12.11 28.12
C LYS A 99 12.16 -13.40 27.40
N THR A 100 10.97 -13.48 26.77
CA THR A 100 10.45 -14.71 26.16
C THR A 100 10.05 -14.49 24.70
N GLU A 101 10.12 -15.53 23.87
CA GLU A 101 9.71 -15.48 22.44
C GLU A 101 8.25 -15.02 22.28
N LYS A 102 7.33 -15.52 23.13
CA LYS A 102 5.93 -15.07 23.13
C LYS A 102 5.79 -13.59 23.48
N GLY A 103 6.59 -13.08 24.42
CA GLY A 103 6.63 -11.66 24.76
C GLY A 103 7.18 -10.80 23.62
N ALA A 104 8.15 -11.31 22.87
CA ALA A 104 8.69 -10.64 21.68
C ALA A 104 7.63 -10.50 20.59
N LEU A 105 6.94 -11.59 20.24
CA LEU A 105 5.88 -11.59 19.24
C LEU A 105 4.66 -10.76 19.69
N GLY A 106 4.31 -10.78 20.98
CA GLY A 106 3.25 -9.94 21.55
C GLY A 106 3.57 -8.45 21.53
N SER A 107 4.84 -8.07 21.68
CA SER A 107 5.28 -6.66 21.59
C SER A 107 5.13 -6.12 20.17
N VAL A 108 5.44 -6.94 19.17
CA VAL A 108 5.25 -6.62 17.74
C VAL A 108 3.76 -6.40 17.45
N TRP A 109 2.88 -7.21 18.04
CA TRP A 109 1.44 -7.05 17.99
C TRP A 109 0.94 -5.76 18.66
N LEU A 110 1.52 -5.37 19.79
CA LEU A 110 1.16 -4.09 20.43
C LEU A 110 1.59 -2.89 19.59
N VAL A 111 2.79 -2.93 19.01
CA VAL A 111 3.27 -1.89 18.09
C VAL A 111 2.36 -1.77 16.88
N SER A 112 1.78 -2.88 16.44
CA SER A 112 0.87 -2.93 15.30
C SER A 112 -0.38 -2.08 15.50
N ILE A 113 -0.87 -1.95 16.74
CA ILE A 113 -2.03 -1.11 17.11
C ILE A 113 -1.71 0.39 16.99
N PHE A 114 -0.45 0.80 17.05
CA PHE A 114 -0.04 2.21 16.96
C PHE A 114 0.51 2.59 15.58
N THR A 115 0.89 1.60 14.77
CA THR A 115 1.61 1.80 13.50
C THR A 115 0.74 1.53 12.27
N PHE A 116 -0.58 1.38 12.42
CA PHE A 116 -1.54 1.07 11.35
C PHE A 116 -1.68 2.14 10.25
N ILE A 117 -1.05 3.30 10.46
CA ILE A 117 -1.08 4.48 9.61
C ILE A 117 -0.68 4.18 8.16
N ASP A 118 0.38 3.39 7.96
CA ASP A 118 0.89 3.06 6.62
C ASP A 118 1.58 1.69 6.59
N CYS A 119 1.47 0.96 5.47
CA CYS A 119 2.01 -0.40 5.35
C CYS A 119 3.54 -0.44 5.35
N CYS A 120 4.19 0.56 4.76
CA CYS A 120 5.65 0.66 4.78
C CYS A 120 6.13 1.03 6.20
N PHE A 121 5.49 2.02 6.81
CA PHE A 121 5.82 2.44 8.18
C PHE A 121 5.64 1.28 9.18
N HIS A 122 4.52 0.58 9.08
CA HIS A 122 4.22 -0.58 9.91
C HIS A 122 5.27 -1.68 9.76
N ALA A 123 5.56 -2.11 8.53
CA ALA A 123 6.50 -3.19 8.27
C ALA A 123 7.91 -2.87 8.78
N ILE A 124 8.32 -1.61 8.67
CA ILE A 124 9.62 -1.14 9.16
C ILE A 124 9.64 -1.07 10.69
N SER A 125 8.60 -0.52 11.29
CA SER A 125 8.50 -0.37 12.74
C SER A 125 8.44 -1.72 13.44
N SER A 126 7.46 -2.54 13.06
CA SER A 126 7.25 -3.90 13.59
C SER A 126 8.42 -4.82 13.25
N GLY A 127 9.02 -4.70 12.06
CA GLY A 127 10.18 -5.48 11.64
C GLY A 127 11.45 -5.13 12.42
N THR A 128 11.74 -3.85 12.64
CA THR A 128 12.92 -3.40 13.41
C THR A 128 12.79 -3.81 14.88
N ILE A 129 11.63 -3.55 15.49
CA ILE A 129 11.36 -3.91 16.88
C ILE A 129 11.38 -5.42 17.07
N GLY A 130 10.68 -6.15 16.20
CA GLY A 130 10.60 -7.61 16.27
C GLY A 130 11.94 -8.29 16.05
N LYS A 131 12.78 -7.78 15.13
CA LYS A 131 14.10 -8.37 14.87
C LYS A 131 14.99 -8.31 16.10
N VAL A 132 15.07 -7.16 16.77
CA VAL A 132 15.87 -6.98 17.99
C VAL A 132 15.38 -7.91 19.11
N LEU A 133 14.07 -8.03 19.29
CA LEU A 133 13.46 -8.86 20.32
C LEU A 133 13.62 -10.37 20.05
N ILE A 134 13.51 -10.80 18.80
CA ILE A 134 13.68 -12.20 18.39
C ILE A 134 15.14 -12.63 18.45
N GLU A 135 16.08 -11.77 18.05
CA GLU A 135 17.51 -12.05 18.19
C GLU A 135 17.92 -12.21 19.66
N LYS A 136 17.38 -11.38 20.56
CA LYS A 136 17.64 -11.50 22.00
C LYS A 136 17.05 -12.78 22.61
N THR A 137 15.86 -13.17 22.18
CA THR A 137 15.15 -14.36 22.69
C THR A 137 15.55 -15.65 21.97
N LYS A 138 16.45 -15.58 20.98
CA LYS A 138 16.82 -16.69 20.08
C LYS A 138 15.61 -17.37 19.42
N GLY A 139 14.58 -16.57 19.11
CA GLY A 139 13.33 -17.04 18.50
C GLY A 139 13.44 -17.27 16.99
N SER A 140 12.36 -17.75 16.38
CA SER A 140 12.30 -17.96 14.92
C SER A 140 12.07 -16.65 14.18
N ARG A 141 12.99 -16.31 13.27
CA ARG A 141 12.87 -15.17 12.34
C ARG A 141 11.72 -15.36 11.34
N ASP A 142 11.40 -16.60 10.99
CA ASP A 142 10.34 -16.92 10.03
C ASP A 142 8.96 -16.58 10.61
N LYS A 143 8.72 -16.91 11.89
CA LYS A 143 7.48 -16.54 12.58
C LYS A 143 7.30 -15.02 12.65
N LEU A 144 8.39 -14.28 12.89
CA LEU A 144 8.34 -12.82 12.89
C LEU A 144 7.97 -12.27 11.51
N ALA A 145 8.63 -12.76 10.45
CA ALA A 145 8.36 -12.33 9.09
C ALA A 145 6.90 -12.58 8.70
N VAL A 146 6.35 -13.74 9.07
CA VAL A 146 4.94 -14.08 8.84
C VAL A 146 4.01 -13.12 9.61
N ILE A 147 4.27 -12.85 10.89
CA ILE A 147 3.43 -11.94 11.68
C ILE A 147 3.47 -10.53 11.09
N VAL A 148 4.67 -9.99 10.83
CA VAL A 148 4.83 -8.64 10.26
C VAL A 148 4.13 -8.51 8.92
N ASN A 149 4.22 -9.53 8.06
CA ASN A 149 3.55 -9.53 6.77
C ASN A 149 2.01 -9.56 6.92
N ILE A 150 1.49 -10.44 7.77
CA ILE A 150 0.04 -10.56 8.01
C ILE A 150 -0.52 -9.28 8.66
N THR A 151 0.17 -8.70 9.64
CA THR A 151 -0.29 -7.47 10.30
C THR A 151 -0.25 -6.27 9.35
N SER A 152 0.78 -6.16 8.52
CA SER A 152 0.88 -5.09 7.50
C SER A 152 -0.27 -5.16 6.49
N CYS A 153 -0.63 -6.36 6.02
CA CYS A 153 -1.72 -6.52 5.05
C CYS A 153 -3.11 -6.44 5.68
N LEU A 154 -3.35 -7.10 6.82
CA LEU A 154 -4.71 -7.30 7.34
C LEU A 154 -5.17 -6.16 8.24
N LEU A 155 -4.28 -5.63 9.08
CA LEU A 155 -4.65 -4.65 10.11
C LEU A 155 -4.96 -3.29 9.51
N ILE A 156 -4.24 -2.91 8.45
CA ILE A 156 -4.38 -1.61 7.77
C ILE A 156 -5.68 -1.55 6.96
N ILE A 157 -6.13 -2.68 6.41
CA ILE A 157 -7.40 -2.77 5.68
C ILE A 157 -8.60 -2.78 6.65
N LEU A 158 -8.43 -3.33 7.85
CA LEU A 158 -9.50 -3.45 8.85
C LEU A 158 -9.83 -2.14 9.58
N ILE A 159 -8.90 -1.17 9.60
CA ILE A 159 -9.09 0.14 10.24
C ILE A 159 -9.40 1.17 9.15
N PRO A 160 -10.68 1.59 8.98
CA PRO A 160 -11.10 2.51 7.93
C PRO A 160 -10.77 3.98 8.23
N PHE A 161 -10.03 4.26 9.30
CA PHE A 161 -9.68 5.61 9.74
C PHE A 161 -8.16 5.79 9.80
N GLY A 162 -7.64 6.83 9.15
CA GLY A 162 -6.24 7.24 9.28
C GLY A 162 -5.21 6.34 8.57
N THR A 163 -5.63 5.60 7.54
CA THR A 163 -4.72 4.78 6.71
C THR A 163 -4.54 5.38 5.32
N THR A 164 -3.41 5.08 4.67
CA THR A 164 -3.16 5.42 3.25
C THR A 164 -4.25 4.86 2.31
N TYR A 165 -4.98 3.83 2.74
CA TYR A 165 -6.13 3.26 2.02
C TYR A 165 -7.41 4.08 2.12
N VAL A 166 -7.53 5.02 3.07
CA VAL A 166 -8.69 5.92 3.14
C VAL A 166 -8.81 6.78 1.88
N GLY A 167 -7.68 7.26 1.34
CA GLY A 167 -7.69 8.00 0.07
C GLY A 167 -8.26 7.17 -1.08
N TYR A 168 -7.93 5.88 -1.15
CA TYR A 168 -8.52 4.95 -2.10
C TYR A 168 -10.02 4.74 -1.85
N ILE A 169 -10.43 4.51 -0.60
CA ILE A 169 -11.84 4.26 -0.24
C ILE A 169 -12.70 5.48 -0.54
N VAL A 170 -12.27 6.69 -0.17
CA VAL A 170 -12.98 7.93 -0.46
C VAL A 170 -13.06 8.16 -1.97
N GLY A 171 -11.97 7.95 -2.70
CA GLY A 171 -11.97 8.03 -4.16
C GLY A 171 -12.99 7.07 -4.80
N VAL A 172 -13.08 5.83 -4.33
CA VAL A 172 -14.04 4.84 -4.84
C VAL A 172 -15.48 5.17 -4.45
N ILE A 173 -15.72 5.74 -3.27
CA ILE A 173 -17.08 6.11 -2.82
C ILE A 173 -17.64 7.30 -3.62
N ASN A 174 -16.79 8.24 -4.03
CA ASN A 174 -17.20 9.39 -4.83
C ASN A 174 -17.13 9.19 -6.36
N SER A 175 -16.66 8.02 -6.82
CA SER A 175 -16.63 7.61 -8.24
C SER A 175 -17.94 6.95 -8.67
#